data_AF-A0A9D8B503-F1
#
_entry.id   AF-A0A9D8B503-F1
#
_cell.length_a   1.000
_cell.length_b   1.000
_cell.length_c   1.000
_cell.angle_alpha   90.00
_cell.angle_beta   90.00
_cell.angle_gamma   90.00
#
_symmetry.space_group_name_H-M   'P 1'
#
loop_
_entity.id
_entity.type
_entity.pdbx_description
1 polymer ?
#
loop_
_entity_poly.entity_id
_entity_poly.type
_entity_poly.pdbx_seq_one_letter_code
_entity_poly.pdbx_strand_id
1 'polypeptide(L)'
;MREFFTLVKRELKAIRKEKTIMFAIFIQLCIASFSSVMLVGVMSFYDPSTIGEDSKASIAVGAVGDMTSPIVDFVHGEKNIKVQTYYDLEEAKGAFNAGQIDAIMSIPESGAGVMDMDLYLPRSDAKSTVILMTLQKPLKEAENYLRGANGIELSYTNIEGKAHTSYEFLYSVIIPLLMLFPALIAGSIVIDTVSEELENKTLDTLWAAPVSLSVIFSSKVFAAILTAGAQCVLWVLLLRLNSYSVHNLGLVLMLAFFI
;
A
#
# COMPACT_ATOMS: atom_id res chain seq x y z
N MET A 1 1.40 39.55 25.33
CA MET A 1 0.91 38.17 25.05
C MET A 1 -0.47 38.14 24.37
N ARG A 2 -1.48 38.84 24.88
CA ARG A 2 -2.85 38.81 24.30
C ARG A 2 -2.92 39.29 22.84
N GLU A 3 -2.10 40.28 22.50
CA GLU A 3 -2.00 40.83 21.13
C GLU A 3 -1.39 39.84 20.14
N PHE A 4 -0.28 39.18 20.52
CA PHE A 4 0.36 38.14 19.71
C PHE A 4 -0.61 37.02 19.34
N PHE A 5 -1.36 36.47 20.31
CA PHE A 5 -2.33 35.42 20.02
C PHE A 5 -3.52 35.90 19.18
N THR A 6 -3.89 37.18 19.30
CA THR A 6 -4.91 37.79 18.44
C THR A 6 -4.43 37.88 16.99
N LEU A 7 -3.18 38.29 16.79
CA LEU A 7 -2.51 38.28 15.48
C LEU A 7 -2.42 36.87 14.90
N VAL A 8 -1.92 35.89 15.67
CA VAL A 8 -1.85 34.48 15.21
C VAL A 8 -3.23 33.95 14.79
N LYS A 9 -4.29 34.24 15.54
CA LYS A 9 -5.67 33.84 15.15
C LYS A 9 -6.13 34.52 13.87
N ARG A 10 -5.75 35.78 13.66
CA ARG A 10 -6.03 36.51 12.41
C ARG A 10 -5.32 35.84 11.24
N GLU A 11 -4.02 35.55 11.37
CA GLU A 11 -3.20 34.91 10.33
C GLU A 11 -3.73 33.51 10.00
N LEU A 12 -4.08 32.67 10.98
CA LEU A 12 -4.70 31.37 10.73
C LEU A 12 -6.02 31.47 9.97
N LYS A 13 -6.82 32.51 10.24
CA LYS A 13 -8.09 32.75 9.53
C LYS A 13 -7.84 33.24 8.10
N ALA A 14 -6.76 33.98 7.85
CA ALA A 14 -6.32 34.39 6.53
C ALA A 14 -5.83 33.18 5.72
N ILE A 15 -4.92 32.38 6.28
CA ILE A 15 -4.40 31.13 5.69
C ILE A 15 -5.56 30.21 5.25
N ARG A 16 -6.56 30.01 6.11
CA ARG A 16 -7.72 29.16 5.81
C ARG A 16 -8.58 29.69 4.65
N LYS A 17 -8.57 31.00 4.39
CA LYS A 17 -9.31 31.61 3.28
C LYS A 17 -8.52 31.61 1.98
N GLU A 18 -7.20 31.43 2.06
CA GLU A 18 -6.34 31.42 0.90
C GLU A 18 -6.50 30.11 0.13
N LYS A 19 -7.10 30.21 -1.07
CA LYS A 19 -7.42 29.04 -1.87
C LYS A 19 -6.17 28.29 -2.30
N THR A 20 -5.09 28.98 -2.62
CA THR A 20 -3.83 28.38 -3.09
C THR A 20 -3.24 27.46 -2.03
N ILE A 21 -3.08 27.96 -0.79
CA ILE A 21 -2.63 27.15 0.35
C ILE A 21 -3.59 25.98 0.57
N MET A 22 -4.90 26.23 0.66
CA MET A 22 -5.88 25.17 0.93
C MET A 22 -5.86 24.08 -0.16
N PHE A 23 -5.69 24.44 -1.43
CA PHE A 23 -5.53 23.50 -2.53
C PHE A 23 -4.23 22.70 -2.40
N ALA A 24 -3.11 23.33 -2.06
CA ALA A 24 -1.84 22.62 -1.85
C ALA A 24 -1.95 21.58 -0.72
N ILE A 25 -2.55 21.95 0.41
CA ILE A 25 -2.80 21.04 1.53
C ILE A 25 -3.73 19.89 1.10
N PHE A 26 -4.80 20.21 0.37
CA PHE A 26 -5.77 19.20 -0.10
C PHE A 26 -5.15 18.21 -1.08
N ILE A 27 -4.39 18.69 -2.08
CA ILE A 27 -3.70 17.84 -3.06
C ILE A 27 -2.72 16.91 -2.36
N GLN A 28 -1.93 17.42 -1.42
CA GLN A 28 -1.03 16.61 -0.61
C GLN A 28 -1.76 15.48 0.13
N LEU A 29 -2.90 15.81 0.74
CA LEU A 29 -3.72 14.85 1.48
C LEU A 29 -4.29 13.77 0.55
N CYS A 30 -4.72 14.14 -0.66
CA CYS A 30 -5.14 13.19 -1.69
C CYS A 30 -4.00 12.27 -2.11
N ILE A 31 -2.82 12.81 -2.43
CA ILE A 31 -1.64 12.01 -2.84
C ILE A 31 -1.27 11.01 -1.73
N ALA A 32 -1.25 11.46 -0.47
CA ALA A 32 -0.99 10.62 0.68
C ALA A 32 -1.98 9.45 0.78
N SER A 33 -3.27 9.76 0.63
CA SER A 33 -4.36 8.79 0.75
C SER A 33 -4.37 7.78 -0.40
N PHE A 34 -3.95 8.19 -1.60
CA PHE A 34 -3.86 7.31 -2.77
C PHE A 34 -2.58 6.47 -2.80
N SER A 35 -1.54 6.82 -2.03
CA SER A 35 -0.24 6.14 -2.11
C SER A 35 -0.33 4.65 -1.75
N SER A 36 -1.14 4.27 -0.76
CA SER A 36 -1.34 2.86 -0.39
C SER A 36 -2.10 2.09 -1.47
N VAL A 37 -3.17 2.67 -2.02
CA VAL A 37 -3.95 2.10 -3.12
C VAL A 37 -3.07 1.92 -4.36
N MET A 38 -2.21 2.89 -4.65
CA MET A 38 -1.26 2.81 -5.75
C MET A 38 -0.19 1.74 -5.48
N LEU A 39 0.35 1.65 -4.25
CA LEU A 39 1.32 0.61 -3.89
C LEU A 39 0.72 -0.79 -4.01
N VAL A 40 -0.49 -1.02 -3.46
CA VAL A 40 -1.22 -2.29 -3.58
C VAL A 40 -1.55 -2.58 -5.04
N GLY A 41 -2.01 -1.58 -5.80
CA GLY A 41 -2.28 -1.74 -7.22
C GLY A 41 -1.03 -2.10 -8.02
N VAL A 42 0.10 -1.48 -7.71
CA VAL A 42 1.40 -1.77 -8.35
C VAL A 42 1.93 -3.15 -7.91
N MET A 43 1.88 -3.49 -6.63
CA MET A 43 2.22 -4.82 -6.12
C MET A 43 1.31 -5.89 -6.74
N SER A 44 0.02 -5.59 -7.00
CA SER A 44 -0.86 -6.45 -7.78
C SER A 44 -0.37 -6.74 -9.18
N PHE A 45 0.39 -5.84 -9.79
CA PHE A 45 0.97 -6.07 -11.11
C PHE A 45 2.30 -6.81 -11.04
N TYR A 46 3.09 -6.60 -9.98
CA TYR A 46 4.44 -7.16 -9.86
C TYR A 46 4.50 -8.52 -9.14
N ASP A 47 3.74 -8.68 -8.05
CA ASP A 47 3.64 -9.93 -7.31
C ASP A 47 2.20 -10.12 -6.80
N PRO A 48 1.31 -10.59 -7.69
CA PRO A 48 -0.09 -10.71 -7.38
C PRO A 48 -0.34 -11.79 -6.31
N SER A 49 0.60 -12.71 -6.06
CA SER A 49 0.51 -13.72 -4.99
C SER A 49 0.26 -13.10 -3.61
N THR A 50 0.78 -11.89 -3.36
CA THR A 50 0.55 -11.10 -2.14
C THR A 50 -0.90 -10.64 -1.93
N ILE A 51 -1.71 -10.57 -3.00
CA ILE A 51 -3.13 -10.21 -2.97
C ILE A 51 -4.03 -11.45 -2.94
N GLY A 52 -3.50 -12.60 -3.38
CA GLY A 52 -4.21 -13.86 -3.45
C GLY A 52 -4.74 -14.35 -2.11
N GLU A 53 -4.03 -14.07 -1.01
CA GLU A 53 -4.38 -14.54 0.35
C GLU A 53 -5.74 -14.04 0.85
N ASP A 54 -6.16 -12.83 0.46
CA ASP A 54 -7.48 -12.25 0.82
C ASP A 54 -8.51 -12.29 -0.32
N SER A 55 -8.12 -12.74 -1.51
CA SER A 55 -9.00 -12.75 -2.67
C SER A 55 -9.97 -13.94 -2.60
N LYS A 56 -11.28 -13.65 -2.54
CA LYS A 56 -12.37 -14.66 -2.62
C LYS A 56 -12.61 -15.16 -4.05
N ALA A 57 -11.60 -15.13 -4.91
CA ALA A 57 -11.74 -15.55 -6.30
C ALA A 57 -11.93 -17.07 -6.33
N SER A 58 -13.15 -17.52 -6.64
CA SER A 58 -13.41 -18.94 -6.84
C SER A 58 -12.98 -19.34 -8.24
N ILE A 59 -12.08 -20.31 -8.36
CA ILE A 59 -11.64 -20.88 -9.63
C ILE A 59 -12.20 -22.29 -9.81
N ALA A 60 -12.57 -22.65 -11.04
CA ALA A 60 -12.95 -24.01 -11.40
C ALA A 60 -11.78 -24.71 -12.12
N VAL A 61 -11.36 -25.87 -11.63
CA VAL A 61 -10.22 -26.60 -12.18
C VAL A 61 -10.69 -27.98 -12.64
N GLY A 62 -10.44 -28.30 -13.92
CA GLY A 62 -10.66 -29.63 -14.46
C GLY A 62 -9.48 -30.53 -14.14
N ALA A 63 -9.66 -31.62 -13.40
CA ALA A 63 -8.66 -32.65 -13.19
C ALA A 63 -8.84 -33.78 -14.21
N VAL A 64 -7.73 -34.29 -14.76
CA VAL A 64 -7.68 -35.42 -15.71
C VAL A 64 -6.57 -36.37 -15.27
N GLY A 65 -6.80 -37.68 -15.37
CA GLY A 65 -5.80 -38.72 -15.08
C GLY A 65 -5.96 -39.33 -13.68
N ASP A 66 -4.88 -39.38 -12.91
CA ASP A 66 -4.87 -40.09 -11.61
C ASP A 66 -5.61 -39.32 -10.50
N MET A 67 -6.86 -39.72 -10.28
CA MET A 67 -7.72 -39.16 -9.24
C MET A 67 -7.37 -39.64 -7.83
N THR A 68 -6.50 -40.64 -7.69
CA THR A 68 -6.02 -41.12 -6.39
C THR A 68 -4.77 -40.37 -5.92
N SER A 69 -4.25 -39.46 -6.75
CA SER A 69 -3.10 -38.63 -6.41
C SER A 69 -3.42 -37.67 -5.26
N PRO A 70 -2.53 -37.54 -4.26
CA PRO A 70 -2.67 -36.57 -3.16
C PRO A 70 -2.86 -35.12 -3.65
N ILE A 71 -2.39 -34.79 -4.86
CA ILE A 71 -2.56 -33.46 -5.47
C ILE A 71 -4.03 -33.06 -5.53
N VAL A 72 -4.91 -33.98 -5.91
CA VAL A 72 -6.35 -33.70 -6.04
C VAL A 72 -6.96 -33.38 -4.67
N ASP A 73 -6.55 -34.10 -3.62
CA ASP A 73 -7.05 -33.90 -2.26
C ASP A 73 -6.67 -32.53 -1.69
N PHE A 74 -5.40 -32.11 -1.86
CA PHE A 74 -4.95 -30.79 -1.40
C PHE A 74 -5.66 -29.65 -2.14
N VAL A 75 -5.89 -29.80 -3.44
CA VAL A 75 -6.58 -28.80 -4.26
C VAL A 75 -8.07 -28.75 -3.93
N HIS A 76 -8.71 -29.90 -3.68
CA HIS A 76 -10.11 -29.97 -3.27
C HIS A 76 -10.35 -29.44 -1.85
N GLY A 77 -9.35 -29.51 -0.97
CA GLY A 77 -9.41 -28.98 0.39
C GLY A 77 -9.51 -27.45 0.49
N GLU A 78 -9.16 -26.74 -0.58
CA GLU A 78 -9.19 -25.28 -0.62
C GLU A 78 -10.59 -24.74 -0.98
N LYS A 79 -11.15 -23.89 -0.12
CA LYS A 79 -12.55 -23.38 -0.25
C LYS A 79 -12.80 -22.58 -1.53
N ASN A 80 -11.74 -22.02 -2.10
CA ASN A 80 -11.81 -21.15 -3.28
C ASN A 80 -11.61 -21.94 -4.58
N ILE A 81 -11.45 -23.27 -4.53
CA ILE A 81 -11.19 -24.10 -5.71
C ILE A 81 -12.31 -25.12 -5.86
N LYS A 82 -12.90 -25.17 -7.06
CA LYS A 82 -13.89 -26.18 -7.44
C LYS A 82 -13.26 -27.16 -8.41
N VAL A 83 -12.95 -28.36 -7.93
CA VAL A 83 -12.39 -29.42 -8.77
C VAL A 83 -13.51 -30.17 -9.47
N GLN A 84 -13.43 -30.27 -10.79
CA GLN A 84 -14.29 -31.11 -11.63
C GLN A 84 -13.44 -32.17 -12.32
N THR A 85 -13.85 -33.42 -12.26
CA THR A 85 -13.09 -34.54 -12.83
C THR A 85 -13.57 -34.85 -14.24
N TYR A 86 -12.64 -35.08 -15.15
CA TYR A 86 -12.90 -35.44 -16.54
C TYR A 86 -12.22 -36.76 -16.90
N TYR A 87 -12.82 -37.52 -17.81
CA TYR A 87 -12.30 -38.84 -18.20
C TYR A 87 -11.07 -38.74 -19.10
N ASP A 88 -11.07 -37.76 -20.01
CA ASP A 88 -9.96 -37.53 -20.92
C ASP A 88 -9.62 -36.04 -21.04
N LEU A 89 -8.44 -35.78 -21.61
CA LEU A 89 -7.93 -34.43 -21.79
C LEU A 89 -8.74 -33.63 -22.82
N GLU A 90 -9.39 -34.29 -23.78
CA GLU A 90 -10.15 -33.62 -24.85
C GLU A 90 -11.50 -33.09 -24.35
N GLU A 91 -12.17 -33.82 -23.47
CA GLU A 91 -13.37 -33.42 -22.75
C GLU A 91 -13.08 -32.22 -21.85
N ALA A 92 -11.97 -32.27 -21.11
CA ALA A 92 -11.52 -31.14 -20.29
C ALA A 92 -11.19 -29.90 -21.14
N LYS A 93 -10.51 -30.07 -22.29
CA LYS A 93 -10.28 -28.97 -23.25
C LYS A 93 -11.58 -28.41 -23.80
N GLY A 94 -12.57 -29.26 -24.06
CA GLY A 94 -13.92 -28.85 -24.46
C GLY A 94 -14.58 -27.94 -23.41
N ALA A 95 -14.59 -28.39 -22.16
CA ALA A 95 -15.14 -27.62 -21.02
C ALA A 95 -14.39 -26.31 -20.76
N PHE A 96 -13.06 -26.33 -20.92
CA PHE A 96 -12.20 -25.16 -20.78
C PHE A 96 -12.47 -24.13 -21.87
N ASN A 97 -12.58 -24.56 -23.13
CA ASN A 97 -12.91 -23.67 -24.25
C ASN A 97 -14.35 -23.12 -24.16
N ALA A 98 -15.27 -23.88 -23.56
CA ALA A 98 -16.63 -23.44 -23.28
C ALA A 98 -16.74 -22.49 -22.07
N GLY A 99 -15.65 -22.29 -21.31
CA GLY A 99 -15.62 -21.45 -20.12
C GLY A 99 -16.31 -22.05 -18.89
N GLN A 100 -16.48 -23.38 -18.86
CA GLN A 100 -17.06 -24.11 -17.72
C GLN A 100 -16.02 -24.39 -16.62
N ILE A 101 -14.74 -24.40 -17.00
CA ILE A 101 -13.58 -24.49 -16.11
C ILE A 101 -12.54 -23.44 -16.51
N ASP A 102 -11.76 -22.98 -15.53
CA ASP A 102 -10.77 -21.92 -15.67
C ASP A 102 -9.35 -22.44 -15.94
N ALA A 103 -9.06 -23.70 -15.59
CA ALA A 103 -7.78 -24.37 -15.84
C ALA A 103 -7.95 -25.89 -15.93
N ILE A 104 -6.98 -26.57 -16.56
CA ILE A 104 -6.94 -28.04 -16.62
C ILE A 104 -5.65 -28.52 -15.96
N MET A 105 -5.77 -29.46 -15.05
CA MET A 105 -4.70 -30.17 -14.39
C MET A 105 -4.66 -31.60 -14.90
N SER A 106 -3.60 -31.93 -15.65
CA SER A 106 -3.35 -33.28 -16.16
C SER A 106 -2.33 -33.97 -15.26
N ILE A 107 -2.81 -34.94 -14.49
CA ILE A 107 -2.01 -35.69 -13.52
C ILE A 107 -1.71 -37.07 -14.13
N PRO A 108 -0.45 -37.39 -14.43
CA PRO A 108 -0.11 -38.71 -14.96
C PRO A 108 -0.37 -39.80 -13.90
N GLU A 109 -0.57 -41.04 -14.35
CA GLU A 109 -0.67 -42.19 -13.46
C GLU A 109 0.60 -42.32 -12.59
N SER A 110 0.39 -42.51 -11.28
CA SER A 110 1.49 -42.53 -10.31
C SER A 110 2.49 -43.67 -10.60
N GLY A 111 3.65 -43.31 -11.16
CA GLY A 111 4.77 -44.21 -11.44
C GLY A 111 5.92 -44.09 -10.42
N ALA A 112 6.91 -44.98 -10.50
CA ALA A 112 8.14 -44.88 -9.72
C ALA A 112 9.06 -43.80 -10.32
N GLY A 113 9.01 -42.57 -9.78
CA GLY A 113 9.83 -41.46 -10.28
C GLY A 113 9.30 -40.07 -9.95
N VAL A 114 9.76 -39.07 -10.71
CA VAL A 114 9.26 -37.69 -10.64
C VAL A 114 7.85 -37.65 -11.22
N MET A 115 6.92 -37.01 -10.50
CA MET A 115 5.56 -36.80 -10.97
C MET A 115 5.49 -35.47 -11.75
N ASP A 116 5.42 -35.56 -13.08
CA ASP A 116 5.31 -34.41 -13.97
C ASP A 116 3.83 -34.08 -14.25
N MET A 117 3.30 -33.05 -13.59
CA MET A 117 1.93 -32.58 -13.78
C MET A 117 1.88 -31.42 -14.77
N ASP A 118 1.02 -31.52 -15.78
CA ASP A 118 0.80 -30.44 -16.74
C ASP A 118 -0.39 -29.56 -16.31
N LEU A 119 -0.17 -28.24 -16.29
CA LEU A 119 -1.21 -27.25 -15.99
C LEU A 119 -1.50 -26.40 -17.24
N TYR A 120 -2.71 -26.53 -17.79
CA TYR A 120 -3.17 -25.72 -18.92
C TYR A 120 -3.92 -24.50 -18.40
N LEU A 121 -3.45 -23.33 -18.83
CA LEU A 121 -3.92 -22.02 -18.41
C LEU A 121 -4.51 -21.22 -19.58
N PRO A 122 -5.40 -20.26 -19.32
CA PRO A 122 -5.95 -19.41 -20.36
C PRO A 122 -4.87 -18.55 -21.00
N ARG A 123 -5.14 -18.05 -22.22
CA ARG A 123 -4.24 -17.08 -22.88
C ARG A 123 -4.22 -15.70 -22.21
N SER A 124 -5.14 -15.44 -21.29
CA SER A 124 -5.23 -14.16 -20.58
C SER A 124 -4.26 -14.16 -19.42
N ASP A 125 -3.22 -13.32 -19.52
CA ASP A 125 -2.19 -13.18 -18.47
C ASP A 125 -2.80 -12.92 -17.09
N ALA A 126 -3.81 -12.05 -17.00
CA ALA A 126 -4.48 -11.73 -15.74
C ALA A 126 -5.19 -12.96 -15.13
N LYS A 127 -5.91 -13.75 -15.92
CA LYS A 127 -6.60 -14.94 -15.41
C LYS A 127 -5.61 -16.03 -15.01
N SER A 128 -4.61 -16.30 -15.85
CA SER A 128 -3.57 -17.31 -15.59
C SER A 128 -2.81 -17.03 -14.32
N THR A 129 -2.52 -15.75 -14.08
CA THR A 129 -1.87 -15.27 -12.88
C THR A 129 -2.69 -15.56 -11.62
N VAL A 130 -3.98 -15.18 -11.62
CA VAL A 130 -4.89 -15.46 -10.49
C VAL A 130 -4.97 -16.95 -10.21
N ILE A 131 -5.13 -17.77 -11.26
CA ILE A 131 -5.20 -19.23 -11.13
C ILE A 131 -3.92 -19.80 -10.51
N LEU A 132 -2.74 -19.39 -11.01
CA LEU A 132 -1.45 -19.85 -10.50
C LEU A 132 -1.26 -19.50 -9.03
N MET A 133 -1.62 -18.29 -8.62
CA MET A 133 -1.53 -17.87 -7.21
C MET A 133 -2.44 -18.70 -6.31
N THR A 134 -3.69 -18.92 -6.73
CA THR A 134 -4.64 -19.72 -5.96
C THR A 134 -4.21 -21.18 -5.86
N LEU A 135 -3.61 -21.74 -6.91
CA LEU A 135 -3.10 -23.11 -6.93
C LEU A 135 -1.73 -23.27 -6.24
N GLN A 136 -0.95 -22.20 -6.09
CA GLN A 136 0.43 -22.29 -5.61
C GLN A 136 0.53 -22.92 -4.22
N LYS A 137 -0.35 -22.52 -3.28
CA LYS A 137 -0.35 -23.03 -1.92
C LYS A 137 -0.69 -24.53 -1.86
N PRO A 138 -1.85 -25.01 -2.37
CA PRO A 138 -2.18 -26.43 -2.33
C PRO A 138 -1.19 -27.30 -3.13
N LEU A 139 -0.65 -26.81 -4.25
CA LEU A 139 0.37 -27.55 -5.01
C LEU A 139 1.69 -27.68 -4.24
N LYS A 140 2.13 -26.64 -3.52
CA LYS A 140 3.31 -26.73 -2.64
C LYS A 140 3.10 -27.68 -1.47
N GLU A 141 1.90 -27.70 -0.88
CA GLU A 141 1.55 -28.64 0.18
C GLU A 141 1.57 -30.09 -0.34
N ALA A 142 1.01 -30.33 -1.53
CA ALA A 142 1.06 -31.61 -2.20
C ALA A 142 2.51 -32.04 -2.55
N GLU A 143 3.32 -31.14 -3.08
CA GLU A 143 4.75 -31.40 -3.36
C GLU A 143 5.50 -31.79 -2.07
N ASN A 144 5.32 -31.03 -0.99
CA ASN A 144 5.96 -31.30 0.29
C ASN A 144 5.54 -32.66 0.86
N TYR A 145 4.26 -33.02 0.73
CA TYR A 145 3.75 -34.32 1.14
C TYR A 145 4.39 -35.46 0.33
N LEU A 146 4.40 -35.35 -1.00
CA LEU A 146 5.01 -36.34 -1.89
C LEU A 146 6.51 -36.47 -1.64
N ARG A 147 7.21 -35.37 -1.35
CA ARG A 147 8.63 -35.37 -0.98
C ARG A 147 8.89 -36.07 0.34
N GLY A 148 8.08 -35.80 1.36
CA GLY A 148 8.15 -36.49 2.65
C GLY A 148 7.89 -37.99 2.52
N ALA A 149 6.88 -38.39 1.72
CA ALA A 149 6.58 -39.78 1.43
C ALA A 149 7.74 -40.49 0.70
N ASN A 150 8.51 -39.76 -0.11
CA ASN A 150 9.72 -40.24 -0.76
C ASN A 150 11.00 -40.08 0.10
N GLY A 151 10.88 -39.75 1.38
CA GLY A 151 11.99 -39.68 2.33
C GLY A 151 12.86 -38.42 2.24
N ILE A 152 12.39 -37.37 1.57
CA ILE A 152 13.07 -36.07 1.46
C ILE A 152 12.52 -35.13 2.55
N GLU A 153 13.20 -35.06 3.70
CA GLU A 153 12.86 -34.09 4.75
C GLU A 153 13.48 -32.71 4.46
N LEU A 154 12.63 -31.70 4.30
CA LEU A 154 13.04 -30.30 4.20
C LEU A 154 12.93 -29.62 5.56
N SER A 155 14.06 -29.19 6.13
CA SER A 155 14.06 -28.30 7.28
C SER A 155 14.05 -26.85 6.80
N TYR A 156 12.88 -26.21 6.81
CA TYR A 156 12.74 -24.77 6.56
C TYR A 156 13.21 -23.90 7.75
N THR A 157 13.79 -24.53 8.76
CA THR A 157 14.22 -23.91 10.02
C THR A 157 15.60 -23.27 9.86
N ASN A 158 15.68 -22.14 9.14
CA ASN A 158 16.76 -21.13 9.21
C ASN A 158 16.66 -20.05 8.12
N ILE A 159 15.45 -19.65 7.71
CA ILE A 159 15.33 -18.47 6.85
C ILE A 159 15.38 -17.23 7.76
N GLU A 160 16.58 -16.87 8.22
CA GLU A 160 16.84 -15.57 8.84
C GLU A 160 16.73 -14.48 7.75
N GLY A 161 15.51 -14.18 7.32
CA GLY A 161 15.23 -13.07 6.44
C GLY A 161 15.33 -11.76 7.21
N LYS A 162 16.23 -10.86 6.81
CA LYS A 162 16.12 -9.45 7.18
C LYS A 162 14.72 -8.98 6.79
N ALA A 163 14.10 -8.13 7.64
CA ALA A 163 12.81 -7.51 7.33
C ALA A 163 12.82 -6.97 5.89
N HIS A 164 11.73 -7.20 5.14
CA HIS A 164 11.61 -6.81 3.73
C HIS A 164 12.20 -5.41 3.50
N THR A 165 13.07 -5.25 2.50
CA THR A 165 13.73 -3.98 2.11
C THR A 165 12.75 -2.81 1.96
N SER A 166 11.48 -3.10 1.69
CA SER A 166 10.37 -2.16 1.68
C SER A 166 10.22 -1.39 3.00
N TYR A 167 10.46 -2.01 4.17
CA TYR A 167 10.41 -1.33 5.47
C TYR A 167 11.56 -0.32 5.59
N GLU A 168 12.80 -0.72 5.30
CA GLU A 168 13.95 0.18 5.42
C GLU A 168 13.80 1.41 4.51
N PHE A 169 13.34 1.24 3.27
CA PHE A 169 13.10 2.36 2.35
C PHE A 169 11.94 3.26 2.80
N LEU A 170 10.82 2.69 3.25
CA LEU A 170 9.65 3.46 3.68
C LEU A 170 9.96 4.33 4.91
N TYR A 171 10.61 3.74 5.91
CA TYR A 171 10.87 4.43 7.17
C TYR A 171 12.09 5.36 7.11
N SER A 172 13.11 5.07 6.28
CA SER A 172 14.32 5.91 6.20
C SER A 172 14.24 7.01 5.13
N VAL A 173 13.51 6.82 4.03
CA VAL A 173 13.46 7.77 2.90
C VAL A 173 12.09 8.43 2.78
N ILE A 174 11.00 7.64 2.75
CA ILE A 174 9.66 8.19 2.48
C ILE A 174 9.19 9.06 3.64
N ILE A 175 9.31 8.62 4.89
CA ILE A 175 8.84 9.41 6.04
C ILE A 175 9.54 10.77 6.14
N PRO A 176 10.89 10.89 6.07
CA PRO A 176 11.54 12.20 6.12
C PRO A 176 11.18 13.10 4.93
N LEU A 177 11.11 12.55 3.71
CA LEU A 177 10.70 13.31 2.53
C LEU A 177 9.25 13.84 2.66
N LEU A 178 8.38 13.01 3.25
CA LEU A 178 6.99 13.33 3.51
C LEU A 178 6.87 14.43 4.58
N MET A 179 7.73 14.43 5.59
CA MET A 179 7.80 15.47 6.64
C MET A 179 8.41 16.79 6.15
N LEU A 180 9.19 16.78 5.08
CA LEU A 180 9.74 17.99 4.45
C LEU A 180 8.65 18.87 3.80
N PHE A 181 7.59 18.25 3.27
CA PHE A 181 6.55 18.95 2.52
C PHE A 181 5.74 19.97 3.35
N PRO A 182 5.26 19.66 4.57
CA PRO A 182 4.65 20.65 5.46
C PRO A 182 5.59 21.82 5.79
N ALA A 183 6.90 21.55 5.97
CA ALA A 183 7.89 22.59 6.22
C ALA A 183 8.04 23.53 5.01
N LEU A 184 8.08 22.98 3.78
CA LEU A 184 8.09 23.78 2.54
C LEU A 184 6.83 24.63 2.40
N ILE A 185 5.64 24.08 2.70
CA ILE A 185 4.40 24.85 2.70
C ILE A 185 4.45 25.98 3.73
N ALA A 186 4.87 25.70 4.97
CA ALA A 186 5.02 26.76 5.97
C ALA A 186 5.93 27.90 5.49
N GLY A 187 7.04 27.57 4.81
CA GLY A 187 7.89 28.57 4.15
C GLY A 187 7.13 29.41 3.13
N SER A 188 6.37 28.77 2.23
CA SER A 188 5.53 29.47 1.24
C SER A 188 4.52 30.39 1.92
N ILE A 189 3.81 29.91 2.95
CA ILE A 189 2.83 30.70 3.70
C ILE A 189 3.48 31.98 4.27
N VAL A 190 4.67 31.87 4.85
CA VAL A 190 5.37 33.04 5.39
C VAL A 190 5.73 34.02 4.27
N ILE A 191 6.26 33.53 3.14
CA ILE A 191 6.64 34.37 2.00
C ILE A 191 5.41 35.07 1.42
N ASP A 192 4.32 34.35 1.22
CA ASP A 192 3.09 34.85 0.61
C ASP A 192 2.42 35.88 1.53
N THR A 193 2.28 35.57 2.83
CA THR A 193 1.68 36.49 3.81
C THR A 193 2.53 37.72 4.10
N VAL A 194 3.85 37.68 3.88
CA VAL A 194 4.72 38.85 3.97
C VAL A 194 4.65 39.66 2.68
N SER A 195 4.66 39.01 1.52
CA SER A 195 4.56 39.67 0.22
C SER A 195 3.22 40.37 0.04
N GLU A 196 2.11 39.73 0.47
CA GLU A 196 0.77 40.32 0.43
C GLU A 196 0.68 41.62 1.25
N GLU A 197 1.32 41.67 2.43
CA GLU A 197 1.34 42.87 3.27
C GLU A 197 2.22 43.98 2.67
N LEU A 198 3.29 43.60 1.97
CA LEU A 198 4.17 44.53 1.26
C LEU A 198 3.47 45.14 0.04
N GLU A 199 2.81 44.30 -0.76
CA GLU A 199 2.11 44.70 -1.99
C GLU A 199 0.89 45.58 -1.68
N ASN A 200 0.12 45.23 -0.65
CA ASN A 200 -1.07 45.97 -0.25
C ASN A 200 -0.77 47.22 0.61
N LYS A 201 0.51 47.48 0.94
CA LYS A 201 0.96 48.60 1.80
C LYS A 201 0.27 48.64 3.16
N THR A 202 -0.17 47.50 3.66
CA THR A 202 -0.86 47.36 4.95
C THR A 202 0.12 47.35 6.13
N LEU A 203 1.42 47.18 5.86
CA LEU A 203 2.50 47.32 6.85
C LEU A 203 2.49 48.69 7.53
N ASP A 204 2.30 49.78 6.79
CA ASP A 204 2.29 51.14 7.36
C ASP A 204 1.11 51.34 8.31
N THR A 205 -0.03 50.71 8.01
CA THR A 205 -1.23 50.74 8.85
C THR A 205 -1.05 49.91 10.12
N LEU A 206 -0.37 48.77 10.02
CA LEU A 206 -0.01 47.94 11.17
C LEU A 206 1.06 48.58 12.05
N TRP A 207 1.97 49.37 11.47
CA TRP A 207 3.01 50.08 12.21
C TRP A 207 2.45 51.27 13.01
N ALA A 208 1.29 51.80 12.62
CA ALA A 208 0.55 52.79 13.39
C ALA A 208 -0.19 52.19 14.61
N ALA A 209 -0.35 50.86 14.67
CA ALA A 209 -0.90 50.18 15.84
C ALA A 209 0.21 50.00 16.92
N PRO A 210 -0.15 49.85 18.22
CA PRO A 210 0.82 49.71 19.31
C PRO A 210 1.47 48.32 19.37
N VAL A 211 1.90 47.78 18.22
CA VAL A 211 2.53 46.46 18.08
C VAL A 211 3.86 46.59 17.34
N SER A 212 4.89 45.88 17.84
CA SER A 212 6.21 45.93 17.21
C SER A 212 6.26 45.09 15.93
N LEU A 213 7.11 45.51 15.00
CA LEU A 213 7.30 44.84 13.70
C LEU A 213 7.78 43.38 13.87
N SER A 214 8.59 43.13 14.90
CA SER A 214 9.01 41.77 15.27
C SER A 214 7.82 40.91 15.71
N VAL A 215 6.88 41.44 16.50
CA VAL A 215 5.68 40.68 16.94
C VAL A 215 4.79 40.33 15.75
N ILE A 216 4.65 41.24 14.78
CA ILE A 216 3.90 40.98 13.55
C ILE A 216 4.55 39.84 12.77
N PHE A 217 5.85 39.93 12.49
CA PHE A 217 6.57 38.89 11.73
C PHE A 217 6.56 37.54 12.46
N SER A 218 6.86 37.52 13.76
CA SER A 218 6.85 36.30 14.56
C SER A 218 5.45 35.66 14.62
N SER A 219 4.37 36.44 14.59
CA SER A 219 3.02 35.90 14.57
C SER A 219 2.68 35.17 13.26
N LYS A 220 3.21 35.65 12.12
CA LYS A 220 3.08 35.01 10.80
C LYS A 220 3.84 33.69 10.75
N VAL A 221 5.11 33.72 11.17
CA VAL A 221 5.95 32.51 11.27
C VAL A 221 5.29 31.48 12.19
N PHE A 222 4.79 31.91 13.35
CA PHE A 222 4.13 31.00 14.28
C PHE A 222 2.82 30.40 13.73
N ALA A 223 2.02 31.19 12.99
CA ALA A 223 0.82 30.68 12.33
C ALA A 223 1.15 29.64 11.24
N ALA A 224 2.22 29.87 10.48
CA ALA A 224 2.71 28.91 9.48
C ALA A 224 3.21 27.61 10.12
N ILE A 225 4.01 27.70 11.19
CA ILE A 225 4.47 26.53 11.96
C ILE A 225 3.28 25.74 12.53
N LEU A 226 2.28 26.42 13.10
CA LEU A 226 1.10 25.75 13.63
C LEU A 226 0.31 25.02 12.53
N THR A 227 0.24 25.63 11.34
CA THR A 227 -0.40 25.02 10.16
C THR A 227 0.36 23.78 9.71
N ALA A 228 1.69 23.84 9.58
CA ALA A 228 2.52 22.68 9.25
C ALA A 228 2.42 21.57 10.31
N GLY A 229 2.44 21.92 11.60
CA GLY A 229 2.24 20.96 12.68
C GLY A 229 0.88 20.25 12.59
N ALA A 230 -0.19 21.00 12.29
CA ALA A 230 -1.50 20.42 12.05
C ALA A 230 -1.52 19.49 10.83
N GLN A 231 -0.79 19.83 9.75
CA GLN A 231 -0.61 18.93 8.61
C GLN A 231 0.10 17.65 9.02
N CYS A 232 1.23 17.72 9.74
CA CYS A 232 1.95 16.52 10.18
C CYS A 232 1.06 15.58 11.00
N VAL A 233 0.21 16.13 11.89
CA VAL A 233 -0.77 15.32 12.64
C VAL A 233 -1.78 14.65 11.71
N LEU A 234 -2.34 15.38 10.74
CA LEU A 234 -3.26 14.82 9.74
C LEU A 234 -2.61 13.70 8.91
N TRP A 235 -1.36 13.90 8.49
CA TRP A 235 -0.59 12.92 7.74
C TRP A 235 -0.35 11.65 8.55
N VAL A 236 0.06 11.77 9.81
CA VAL A 236 0.27 10.57 10.63
C VAL A 236 -1.05 9.85 10.90
N LEU A 237 -2.14 10.59 11.09
CA LEU A 237 -3.47 10.00 11.22
C LEU A 237 -3.86 9.23 9.94
N LEU A 238 -3.54 9.76 8.76
CA LEU A 238 -3.72 9.05 7.49
C LEU A 238 -2.85 7.81 7.37
N LEU A 239 -1.58 7.87 7.75
CA LEU A 239 -0.70 6.68 7.75
C LEU A 239 -1.27 5.58 8.63
N ARG A 240 -1.83 5.95 9.79
CA ARG A 240 -2.49 5.01 10.69
C ARG A 240 -3.78 4.42 10.10
N LEU A 241 -4.56 5.22 9.38
CA LEU A 241 -5.74 4.72 8.64
C LEU A 241 -5.35 3.77 7.50
N ASN A 242 -4.15 3.93 6.94
CA ASN A 242 -3.59 3.07 5.91
C ASN A 242 -2.83 1.85 6.48
N SER A 243 -3.10 1.47 7.73
CA SER A 243 -2.51 0.30 8.40
C SER A 243 -0.99 0.36 8.61
N TYR A 244 -0.35 1.52 8.44
CA TYR A 244 1.05 1.70 8.79
C TYR A 244 1.18 1.99 10.30
N SER A 245 1.84 1.09 11.02
CA SER A 245 2.04 1.19 12.47
C SER A 245 3.15 2.19 12.84
N VAL A 246 2.77 3.44 13.09
CA VAL A 246 3.68 4.47 13.63
C VAL A 246 3.75 4.33 15.16
N HIS A 247 4.81 3.69 15.65
CA HIS A 247 4.99 3.42 17.07
C HIS A 247 5.34 4.69 17.88
N ASN A 248 6.21 5.55 17.33
CA ASN A 248 6.74 6.73 18.04
C ASN A 248 6.24 8.04 17.45
N LEU A 249 4.95 8.33 17.64
CA LEU A 249 4.28 9.56 17.19
C LEU A 249 5.04 10.84 17.59
N GLY A 250 5.50 10.92 18.84
CA GLY A 250 6.18 12.10 19.37
C GLY A 250 7.50 12.40 18.66
N LEU A 251 8.31 11.37 18.39
CA LEU A 251 9.59 11.54 17.70
C LEU A 251 9.40 11.96 16.24
N VAL A 252 8.37 11.42 15.57
CA VAL A 252 8.03 11.79 14.19
C VAL A 252 7.60 13.26 14.10
N LEU A 253 6.77 13.73 15.04
CA LEU A 253 6.39 15.14 15.09
C LEU A 253 7.56 16.05 15.46
N MET A 254 8.49 15.57 16.29
CA MET A 254 9.70 16.32 16.64
C MET A 254 10.63 16.46 15.43
N LEU A 255 10.76 15.44 14.58
CA LEU A 255 11.52 15.50 13.33
C LEU A 255 11.02 16.64 12.42
N ALA A 256 9.71 16.81 12.31
CA ALA A 256 9.10 17.88 11.52
C ALA A 256 9.41 19.30 12.03
N PHE A 257 9.88 19.44 13.27
CA PHE A 257 10.33 20.72 13.83
C PHE A 257 11.83 20.99 13.62
N PHE A 258 12.63 19.96 13.33
CA PHE A 258 14.07 20.06 13.13
C PHE A 258 14.50 20.13 11.65
N ILE A 259 13.63 19.69 10.74
CA ILE A 259 13.77 19.84 9.29
C ILE A 259 13.36 21.25 8.89
#